data_AF-L1II03-F1
#
_entry.id   AF-L1II03-F1
#
_cell.length_a   1.000
_cell.length_b   1.000
_cell.length_c   1.000
_cell.angle_alpha   90.00
_cell.angle_beta   90.00
_cell.angle_gamma   90.00
#
_symmetry.space_group_name_H-M   'P 1'
#
loop_
_entity.id
_entity.type
_entity.pdbx_description
1 polymer ?
#
loop_
_entity_poly.entity_id
_entity_poly.type
_entity_poly.pdbx_seq_one_letter_code
_entity_poly.pdbx_strand_id
1 'polypeptide(L)'
;MPEFQEEQLRTKAMGGELHEQATARVKKLAKKILSISAIIGVLQSVLSLIPTYVFPGIFAQDKLVVQEVKNQAFNLALAIFPHCITIAIEALLLNSKDLDFLGGAYIVKSVLWTVTLKHFADQHANLNVLWKGMMALQYIRALVWTLRLILSGKKLGIPIYSRKSRKQRVQMSKESPV
;
A
#
# COMPACT_ATOMS: atom_id res chain seq x y z
N MET A 1 -19.26 -28.73 39.18
CA MET A 1 -18.69 -27.63 38.35
C MET A 1 -18.07 -28.05 36.99
N PRO A 2 -18.44 -29.16 36.31
CA PRO A 2 -17.94 -29.44 34.96
C PRO A 2 -18.65 -28.64 33.84
N GLU A 3 -19.96 -28.34 34.00
CA GLU A 3 -20.75 -27.66 32.95
C GLU A 3 -20.26 -26.25 32.61
N PHE A 4 -19.83 -25.48 33.61
CA PHE A 4 -19.29 -24.13 33.40
C PHE A 4 -17.97 -24.13 32.60
N GLN A 5 -17.19 -25.21 32.72
CA GLN A 5 -15.93 -25.37 32.02
C GLN A 5 -16.15 -25.74 30.54
N GLU A 6 -17.17 -26.57 30.26
CA GLU A 6 -17.60 -26.88 28.90
C GLU A 6 -18.18 -25.66 28.17
N GLU A 7 -18.95 -24.82 28.86
CA GLU A 7 -19.52 -23.62 28.26
C GLU A 7 -18.45 -22.57 27.90
N GLN A 8 -17.41 -22.45 28.74
CA GLN A 8 -16.23 -21.62 28.41
C GLN A 8 -15.39 -22.18 27.27
N LEU A 9 -15.29 -23.51 27.13
CA LEU A 9 -14.61 -24.15 26.01
C LEU A 9 -15.39 -23.97 24.71
N ARG A 10 -16.72 -24.10 24.73
CA ARG A 10 -17.60 -23.87 23.57
C ARG A 10 -17.55 -22.43 23.09
N THR A 11 -17.60 -21.46 24.00
CA THR A 11 -17.50 -20.03 23.64
C THR A 11 -16.13 -19.67 23.08
N LYS A 12 -15.03 -20.26 23.60
CA LYS A 12 -13.69 -20.10 23.01
C LYS A 12 -13.57 -20.75 21.64
N ALA A 13 -14.11 -21.96 21.45
CA ALA A 13 -14.10 -22.67 20.17
C ALA A 13 -14.89 -21.90 19.11
N MET A 14 -16.11 -21.48 19.44
CA MET A 14 -16.97 -20.69 18.55
C MET A 14 -16.35 -19.33 18.21
N GLY A 15 -15.67 -18.68 19.18
CA GLY A 15 -14.90 -17.47 18.92
C GLY A 15 -13.73 -17.71 17.95
N GLY A 16 -13.03 -18.84 18.09
CA GLY A 16 -11.95 -19.25 17.20
C GLY A 16 -12.41 -19.45 15.76
N GLU A 17 -13.48 -20.20 15.55
CA GLU A 17 -14.05 -20.46 14.22
C GLU A 17 -14.53 -19.17 13.53
N LEU A 18 -15.16 -18.27 14.29
CA LEU A 18 -15.61 -16.98 13.76
C LEU A 18 -14.43 -16.11 13.31
N HIS A 19 -13.35 -16.09 14.09
CA HIS A 19 -12.12 -15.38 13.76
C HIS A 19 -11.42 -15.97 12.52
N GLU A 20 -11.41 -17.29 12.39
CA GLU A 20 -10.85 -17.97 11.23
C GLU A 20 -11.63 -17.65 9.94
N GLN A 21 -12.96 -17.72 10.00
CA GLN A 21 -13.83 -17.36 8.87
C GLN A 21 -13.68 -15.89 8.47
N ALA A 22 -13.60 -14.96 9.44
CA ALA A 22 -13.38 -13.55 9.17
C ALA A 22 -12.02 -13.31 8.48
N THR A 23 -10.97 -13.97 8.95
CA THR A 23 -9.61 -13.87 8.39
C THR A 23 -9.57 -14.37 6.94
N ALA A 24 -10.22 -15.51 6.67
CA ALA A 24 -10.32 -16.06 5.31
C ALA A 24 -11.04 -15.11 4.34
N ARG A 25 -12.13 -14.45 4.80
CA ARG A 25 -12.86 -13.45 4.00
C ARG A 25 -11.99 -12.24 3.67
N VAL A 26 -11.23 -11.71 4.63
CA VAL A 26 -10.36 -10.56 4.39
C VAL A 26 -9.23 -10.92 3.43
N LYS A 27 -8.61 -12.10 3.56
CA LYS A 27 -7.58 -12.57 2.62
C LYS A 27 -8.12 -12.68 1.19
N LYS A 28 -9.34 -13.21 1.03
CA LYS A 28 -10.01 -13.30 -0.29
C LYS A 28 -10.29 -11.91 -0.86
N LEU A 29 -10.73 -10.96 -0.03
CA LEU A 29 -10.98 -9.59 -0.45
C LEU A 29 -9.68 -8.86 -0.85
N ALA A 30 -8.63 -8.95 -0.04
CA ALA A 30 -7.32 -8.37 -0.34
C ALA A 30 -6.76 -8.90 -1.67
N LYS A 31 -6.87 -10.21 -1.93
CA LYS A 31 -6.46 -10.80 -3.21
C LYS A 31 -7.25 -10.20 -4.39
N LYS A 32 -8.57 -10.05 -4.25
CA LYS A 32 -9.41 -9.42 -5.28
C LYS A 32 -9.02 -7.96 -5.54
N ILE A 33 -8.80 -7.19 -4.47
CA ILE A 33 -8.38 -5.79 -4.57
C ILE A 33 -7.06 -5.70 -5.35
N LEU A 34 -6.06 -6.51 -4.98
CA LEU A 34 -4.77 -6.52 -5.68
C LEU A 34 -4.90 -6.91 -7.16
N SER A 35 -5.75 -7.88 -7.49
CA SER A 35 -6.02 -8.25 -8.89
C SER A 35 -6.66 -7.11 -9.67
N ILE A 36 -7.66 -6.43 -9.10
CA ILE A 36 -8.31 -5.27 -9.73
C ILE A 36 -7.30 -4.14 -9.91
N SER A 37 -6.48 -3.85 -8.90
CA SER A 37 -5.46 -2.81 -8.97
C SER A 37 -4.38 -3.12 -10.01
N ALA A 38 -4.04 -4.38 -10.25
CA ALA A 38 -3.14 -4.76 -11.33
C ALA A 38 -3.77 -4.48 -12.71
N ILE A 39 -5.05 -4.83 -12.91
CA ILE A 39 -5.77 -4.54 -14.17
C ILE A 39 -5.86 -3.04 -14.42
N ILE A 40 -6.25 -2.26 -13.40
CA ILE A 40 -6.29 -0.80 -13.47
C ILE A 40 -4.89 -0.23 -13.74
N GLY A 41 -3.84 -0.80 -13.13
CA GLY A 41 -2.46 -0.39 -13.38
C GLY A 41 -2.03 -0.59 -14.84
N VAL A 42 -2.39 -1.70 -15.47
CA VAL A 42 -2.14 -1.92 -16.90
C VAL A 42 -2.88 -0.89 -17.75
N LEU A 43 -4.18 -0.70 -17.49
CA LEU A 43 -4.99 0.28 -18.22
C LEU A 43 -4.41 1.69 -18.08
N GLN A 44 -4.05 2.10 -16.87
CA GLN A 44 -3.46 3.42 -16.61
C GLN A 44 -2.12 3.60 -17.32
N SER A 45 -1.31 2.54 -17.38
CA SER A 45 -0.03 2.57 -18.10
C SER A 45 -0.23 2.78 -19.60
N VAL A 46 -1.20 2.10 -20.21
CA VAL A 46 -1.55 2.28 -21.63
C VAL A 46 -2.12 3.68 -21.88
N LEU A 47 -3.06 4.12 -21.04
CA LEU A 47 -3.67 5.44 -21.16
C LEU A 47 -2.65 6.58 -21.01
N SER A 48 -1.61 6.40 -20.21
CA SER A 48 -0.53 7.38 -20.03
C SER A 48 0.28 7.66 -21.31
N LEU A 49 0.28 6.73 -22.27
CA LEU A 49 0.97 6.91 -23.55
C LEU A 49 0.18 7.82 -24.50
N ILE A 50 -1.15 7.86 -24.38
CA ILE A 50 -2.03 8.57 -25.32
C ILE A 50 -1.71 10.08 -25.36
N PRO A 51 -1.65 10.81 -24.23
CA PRO A 51 -1.31 12.24 -24.26
C PRO A 51 0.04 12.50 -24.91
N THR A 52 1.00 11.61 -24.69
CA THR A 52 2.37 11.77 -25.14
C THR A 52 2.53 11.58 -26.65
N TYR A 53 1.78 10.65 -27.25
CA TYR A 53 1.85 10.38 -28.69
C TYR A 53 0.82 11.16 -29.51
N VAL A 54 -0.43 11.25 -29.03
CA VAL A 54 -1.57 11.80 -29.78
C VAL A 54 -1.67 13.31 -29.61
N PHE A 55 -1.32 13.84 -28.44
CA PHE A 55 -1.45 15.26 -28.12
C PHE A 55 -0.15 15.89 -27.58
N PRO A 56 0.96 15.82 -28.34
CA PRO A 56 2.27 16.28 -27.89
C PRO A 56 2.29 17.75 -27.43
N GLY A 57 1.43 18.59 -28.02
CA GLY A 57 1.35 20.01 -27.72
C GLY A 57 0.63 20.36 -26.41
N ILE A 58 0.09 19.39 -25.67
CA ILE A 58 -0.62 19.67 -24.40
C ILE A 58 0.36 20.09 -23.30
N PHE A 59 1.55 19.49 -23.25
CA PHE A 59 2.51 19.73 -22.16
C PHE A 59 3.57 20.78 -22.51
N ALA A 60 3.99 20.85 -23.77
CA ALA A 60 5.00 21.78 -24.25
C ALA A 60 4.79 22.11 -25.72
N GLN A 61 5.10 23.35 -26.11
CA GLN A 61 5.06 23.79 -27.51
C GLN A 61 6.41 23.65 -28.22
N ASP A 62 7.51 23.60 -27.47
CA ASP A 62 8.85 23.40 -28.02
C ASP A 62 9.03 21.97 -28.55
N LYS A 63 9.43 21.86 -29.82
CA LYS A 63 9.64 20.58 -30.53
C LYS A 63 10.71 19.72 -29.85
N LEU A 64 11.76 20.31 -29.30
CA LEU A 64 12.84 19.57 -28.63
C LEU A 64 12.32 18.92 -27.34
N VAL A 65 11.57 19.67 -26.54
CA VAL A 65 10.97 19.17 -25.30
C VAL A 65 9.95 18.06 -25.59
N VAL A 66 9.10 18.26 -26.61
CA VAL A 66 8.13 17.25 -27.05
C VAL A 66 8.81 15.93 -27.44
N GLN A 67 9.92 16.00 -28.16
CA GLN A 67 10.66 14.81 -28.58
C GLN A 67 11.26 14.07 -27.38
N GLU A 68 11.83 14.80 -26.42
CA GLU A 68 12.36 14.20 -25.19
C GLU A 68 11.26 13.56 -24.34
N VAL A 69 10.11 14.22 -24.18
CA VAL A 69 8.96 13.64 -23.45
C VAL A 69 8.48 12.36 -24.13
N LYS A 70 8.43 12.33 -25.47
CA LYS A 70 8.11 11.11 -26.25
C LYS A 70 9.12 9.99 -26.02
N ASN A 71 10.42 10.31 -25.97
CA ASN A 71 11.46 9.33 -25.68
C ASN A 71 11.31 8.71 -24.28
N GLN A 72 10.72 9.45 -23.33
CA GLN A 72 10.47 8.97 -21.96
C GLN A 72 9.07 8.37 -21.75
N ALA A 73 8.18 8.39 -22.76
CA ALA A 73 6.81 7.91 -22.65
C ALA A 73 6.73 6.46 -22.12
N PHE A 74 7.61 5.60 -22.63
CA PHE A 74 7.69 4.21 -22.22
C PHE A 74 8.14 4.05 -20.76
N ASN A 75 9.18 4.81 -20.35
CA ASN A 75 9.66 4.82 -18.97
C ASN A 75 8.57 5.33 -18.01
N LEU A 76 7.80 6.33 -18.43
CA LEU A 76 6.67 6.86 -17.67
C LEU A 76 5.58 5.79 -17.49
N ALA A 77 5.18 5.11 -18.56
CA ALA A 77 4.19 4.03 -18.48
C ALA A 77 4.63 2.91 -17.54
N LEU A 78 5.90 2.48 -17.62
CA LEU A 78 6.45 1.47 -16.71
C LEU A 78 6.51 1.95 -15.26
N ALA A 79 6.83 3.22 -15.01
CA ALA A 79 6.87 3.77 -13.66
C ALA A 79 5.47 3.91 -13.04
N ILE A 80 4.43 4.12 -13.86
CA ILE A 80 3.03 4.25 -13.43
C ILE A 80 2.42 2.90 -13.06
N PHE A 81 2.76 1.82 -13.76
CA PHE A 81 2.23 0.48 -13.49
C PHE A 81 2.23 0.08 -11.99
N PRO A 82 3.38 0.08 -11.28
CA PRO A 82 3.42 -0.30 -9.86
C PRO A 82 2.67 0.69 -8.95
N HIS A 83 2.37 1.91 -9.41
CA HIS A 83 1.72 2.93 -8.59
C HIS A 83 0.33 2.48 -8.11
N CYS A 84 -0.50 1.96 -9.00
CA CYS A 84 -1.85 1.49 -8.66
C CYS A 84 -1.81 0.34 -7.63
N ILE A 85 -0.85 -0.57 -7.77
CA ILE A 85 -0.66 -1.68 -6.83
C ILE A 85 -0.20 -1.14 -5.46
N THR A 86 0.73 -0.19 -5.44
CA THR A 86 1.22 0.41 -4.18
C THR A 86 0.12 1.10 -3.39
N ILE A 87 -0.77 1.84 -4.06
CA ILE A 87 -1.92 2.51 -3.43
C ILE A 87 -2.86 1.49 -2.79
N ALA A 88 -3.13 0.39 -3.48
CA ALA A 88 -3.99 -0.66 -2.96
C ALA A 88 -3.39 -1.35 -1.73
N ILE A 89 -2.09 -1.64 -1.75
CA ILE A 89 -1.39 -2.21 -0.58
C ILE A 89 -1.38 -1.22 0.58
N GLU A 90 -1.13 0.05 0.30
CA GLU A 90 -1.19 1.12 1.30
C GLU A 90 -2.57 1.21 1.94
N ALA A 91 -3.65 1.18 1.17
CA ALA A 91 -5.02 1.13 1.71
C ALA A 91 -5.25 -0.09 2.62
N LEU A 92 -4.73 -1.27 2.24
CA LEU A 92 -4.80 -2.48 3.07
C LEU A 92 -3.99 -2.35 4.38
N LEU A 93 -2.81 -1.74 4.32
CA LEU A 93 -1.97 -1.50 5.50
C LEU A 93 -2.56 -0.43 6.43
N LEU A 94 -3.17 0.63 5.87
CA LEU A 94 -3.92 1.65 6.62
C LEU A 94 -5.08 1.01 7.37
N ASN A 95 -5.84 0.11 6.72
CA ASN A 95 -6.91 -0.64 7.38
C ASN A 95 -6.38 -1.57 8.48
N SER A 96 -5.13 -2.01 8.37
CA SER A 96 -4.44 -2.83 9.39
C SER A 96 -3.83 -1.98 10.52
N LYS A 97 -3.99 -0.65 10.49
CA LYS A 97 -3.44 0.32 11.45
C LYS A 97 -1.91 0.30 11.59
N ASP A 98 -1.18 -0.10 10.56
CA ASP A 98 0.30 -0.09 10.54
C ASP A 98 0.84 1.32 10.19
N LEU A 99 0.30 2.36 10.84
CA LEU A 99 0.58 3.77 10.50
C LEU A 99 2.03 4.16 10.80
N ASP A 100 2.62 3.63 11.87
CA ASP A 100 4.00 3.92 12.25
C ASP A 100 5.00 3.42 11.19
N PHE A 101 4.72 2.23 10.63
CA PHE A 101 5.52 1.71 9.51
C PHE A 101 5.36 2.59 8.27
N LEU A 102 4.13 2.95 7.88
CA LEU A 102 3.91 3.81 6.72
C LEU A 102 4.62 5.15 6.90
N GLY A 103 4.41 5.82 8.03
CA GLY A 103 5.02 7.11 8.32
C GLY A 103 6.55 7.05 8.26
N GLY A 104 7.16 6.09 8.95
CA GLY A 104 8.61 5.90 8.93
C GLY A 104 9.14 5.59 7.53
N ALA A 105 8.47 4.69 6.79
CA ALA A 105 8.90 4.30 5.47
C ALA A 105 8.74 5.43 4.43
N TYR A 106 7.74 6.30 4.59
CA TYR A 106 7.60 7.53 3.80
C TYR A 106 8.73 8.51 4.04
N ILE A 107 9.10 8.75 5.31
CA ILE A 107 10.21 9.63 5.66
C ILE A 107 11.51 9.10 5.05
N VAL A 108 11.81 7.81 5.26
CA VAL A 108 13.02 7.17 4.71
C VAL A 108 13.04 7.26 3.19
N LYS A 109 11.92 6.97 2.52
CA LYS A 109 11.81 7.08 1.06
C LYS A 109 12.06 8.51 0.58
N SER A 110 11.46 9.50 1.24
CA SER A 110 11.61 10.91 0.89
C SER A 110 13.06 11.36 1.03
N VAL A 111 13.70 11.06 2.16
CA VAL A 111 15.12 11.39 2.40
C VAL A 111 16.01 10.70 1.36
N LEU A 112 15.82 9.40 1.14
CA LEU A 112 16.60 8.64 0.16
C LEU A 112 16.45 9.22 -1.24
N TRP A 113 15.23 9.57 -1.65
CA TRP A 113 14.98 10.17 -2.96
C TRP A 113 15.64 11.55 -3.08
N THR A 114 15.56 12.40 -2.06
CA THR A 114 16.24 13.71 -2.06
C THR A 114 17.75 13.57 -2.19
N VAL A 115 18.37 12.62 -1.48
CA VAL A 115 19.81 12.34 -1.59
C VAL A 115 20.17 11.85 -2.99
N THR A 116 19.39 10.93 -3.57
CA THR A 116 19.59 10.45 -4.94
C THR A 116 19.46 11.57 -5.97
N LEU A 117 18.46 12.45 -5.82
CA LEU A 117 18.28 13.62 -6.70
C LEU A 117 19.47 14.57 -6.61
N LYS A 118 19.96 14.85 -5.40
CA LYS A 118 21.15 15.68 -5.21
C LYS A 118 22.38 15.06 -5.90
N HIS A 119 22.58 13.75 -5.71
CA HIS A 119 23.68 13.04 -6.36
C HIS A 119 23.60 13.09 -7.90
N PHE A 120 22.41 12.94 -8.47
CA PHE A 120 22.21 13.06 -9.92
C PHE A 120 22.40 14.50 -10.42
N ALA A 121 22.02 15.50 -9.63
CA ALA A 121 22.25 16.90 -9.95
C ALA A 121 23.76 17.22 -9.99
N ASP A 122 24.53 16.72 -9.01
CA ASP A 122 25.98 16.93 -8.93
C ASP A 122 26.73 16.25 -10.08
N GLN A 123 26.19 15.17 -10.66
CA GLN A 123 26.79 14.45 -11.80
C GLN A 123 26.33 14.94 -13.17
N HIS A 124 25.54 16.02 -13.25
CA HIS A 124 24.90 16.46 -14.50
C HIS A 124 24.16 15.32 -15.21
N ALA A 125 23.47 14.47 -14.46
CA ALA A 125 22.85 13.27 -14.99
C ALA A 125 21.75 13.63 -16.01
N ASN A 126 21.73 12.88 -17.12
CA ASN A 126 20.73 13.05 -18.17
C ASN A 126 19.32 12.70 -17.67
N LEU A 127 18.30 13.30 -18.30
CA LEU A 127 16.89 13.09 -17.98
C LEU A 127 16.49 11.59 -17.95
N ASN A 128 17.06 10.79 -18.86
CA ASN A 128 16.83 9.35 -18.91
C ASN A 128 17.28 8.61 -17.63
N VAL A 129 18.40 9.02 -17.04
CA VAL A 129 18.91 8.43 -15.78
C VAL A 129 17.95 8.74 -14.64
N LEU A 130 17.43 9.97 -14.60
CA LEU A 130 16.45 10.39 -13.61
C LEU A 130 15.16 9.57 -13.69
N TRP A 131 14.61 9.36 -14.89
CA TRP A 131 13.41 8.54 -15.11
C TRP A 131 13.62 7.07 -14.73
N LYS A 132 14.76 6.49 -15.10
CA LYS A 132 15.12 5.12 -14.68
C LYS A 132 15.27 5.00 -13.17
N GLY A 133 15.86 5.99 -12.52
CA GLY A 133 15.96 6.07 -11.06
C GLY A 133 14.58 6.15 -10.39
N MET A 134 13.69 6.98 -10.93
CA MET A 134 12.33 7.08 -10.43
C MET A 134 11.55 5.78 -10.63
N MET A 135 11.68 5.14 -11.79
CA MET A 135 11.11 3.83 -12.07
C MET A 135 11.61 2.80 -11.03
N ALA A 136 12.92 2.69 -10.83
CA ALA A 136 13.51 1.78 -9.84
C ALA A 136 12.93 2.02 -8.44
N LEU A 137 12.80 3.28 -8.01
CA LEU A 137 12.20 3.62 -6.71
C LEU A 137 10.75 3.15 -6.59
N GLN A 138 9.96 3.26 -7.66
CA GLN A 138 8.56 2.81 -7.66
C GLN A 138 8.45 1.29 -7.48
N TYR A 139 9.32 0.53 -8.16
CA TYR A 139 9.36 -0.93 -8.01
C TYR A 139 9.89 -1.36 -6.64
N ILE A 140 10.93 -0.70 -6.12
CA ILE A 140 11.43 -0.95 -4.76
C ILE A 140 10.31 -0.70 -3.75
N ARG A 141 9.58 0.41 -3.89
CA ARG A 141 8.41 0.71 -3.03
C ARG A 141 7.36 -0.39 -3.13
N ALA A 142 6.99 -0.81 -4.34
CA ALA A 142 6.03 -1.89 -4.55
C ALA A 142 6.48 -3.20 -3.89
N LEU A 143 7.76 -3.54 -4.01
CA LEU A 143 8.35 -4.73 -3.41
C LEU A 143 8.33 -4.65 -1.88
N VAL A 144 8.79 -3.54 -1.29
CA VAL A 144 8.80 -3.37 0.18
C VAL A 144 7.38 -3.40 0.75
N TRP A 145 6.40 -2.78 0.06
CA TRP A 145 5.01 -2.75 0.51
C TRP A 145 4.38 -4.14 0.39
N THR A 146 4.66 -4.87 -0.69
CA THR A 146 4.20 -6.24 -0.88
C THR A 146 4.81 -7.19 0.15
N LEU A 147 6.12 -7.10 0.39
CA LEU A 147 6.79 -7.89 1.42
C LEU A 147 6.21 -7.58 2.80
N ARG A 148 6.00 -6.30 3.13
CA ARG A 148 5.33 -5.93 4.39
C ARG A 148 3.93 -6.49 4.45
N LEU A 149 3.14 -6.41 3.39
CA LEU A 149 1.80 -6.98 3.34
C LEU A 149 1.80 -8.51 3.51
N ILE A 150 2.81 -9.22 3.00
CA ILE A 150 2.94 -10.68 3.18
C ILE A 150 3.36 -11.01 4.62
N LEU A 151 4.32 -10.26 5.18
CA LEU A 151 4.79 -10.44 6.55
C LEU A 151 3.72 -10.06 7.59
N SER A 152 3.07 -8.92 7.40
CA SER A 152 1.88 -8.50 8.14
C SER A 152 0.69 -9.40 7.80
N GLY A 153 0.67 -10.04 6.62
CA GLY A 153 -0.26 -11.09 6.18
C GLY A 153 -0.25 -12.31 7.08
N LYS A 154 0.93 -12.69 7.56
CA LYS A 154 1.09 -13.73 8.60
C LYS A 154 0.60 -13.25 9.97
N LYS A 155 0.55 -11.93 10.21
CA LYS A 155 -0.02 -11.28 11.40
C LYS A 155 -1.48 -10.83 11.21
N LEU A 156 -2.05 -10.94 10.01
CA LEU A 156 -3.41 -10.54 9.63
C LEU A 156 -4.45 -11.58 10.07
N GLY A 157 -4.21 -12.29 11.18
CA GLY A 157 -5.27 -12.81 12.04
C GLY A 157 -5.95 -11.63 12.72
N ILE A 158 -6.73 -10.88 11.94
CA ILE A 158 -7.09 -9.51 12.28
C ILE A 158 -7.92 -9.49 13.57
N PRO A 159 -7.46 -8.85 14.65
CA PRO A 159 -8.35 -8.41 15.71
C PRO A 159 -9.19 -7.26 15.15
N ILE A 160 -10.24 -7.60 14.38
CA ILE A 160 -11.29 -6.64 14.06
C ILE A 160 -11.99 -6.36 15.38
N TYR A 161 -11.71 -5.17 15.92
CA TYR A 161 -12.34 -4.61 17.12
C TYR A 161 -12.24 -5.47 18.40
N SER A 162 -11.12 -5.34 19.11
CA SER A 162 -11.25 -5.10 20.55
C SER A 162 -10.66 -3.74 20.88
N ARG A 163 -11.41 -2.69 20.54
CA ARG A 163 -11.37 -1.47 21.35
C ARG A 163 -12.02 -1.83 22.68
N LYS A 164 -11.38 -2.67 23.50
CA LYS A 164 -11.68 -2.62 24.92
C LYS A 164 -11.18 -1.27 25.37
N SER A 165 -12.12 -0.33 25.37
CA SER A 165 -12.02 0.94 26.04
C SER A 165 -11.40 0.68 27.41
N ARG A 166 -10.12 1.04 27.52
CA ARG A 166 -9.36 1.01 28.78
C ARG A 166 -10.02 1.93 29.82
N LYS A 167 -10.94 2.80 29.39
CA LYS A 167 -11.79 3.65 30.25
C LYS A 167 -13.14 3.01 30.62
N GLN A 168 -13.82 2.24 29.76
CA GLN A 168 -15.15 1.68 30.06
C GLN A 168 -15.13 0.52 31.06
N ARG A 169 -14.07 -0.30 31.12
CA ARG A 169 -14.02 -1.37 32.14
C ARG A 169 -13.65 -0.85 33.53
N VAL A 170 -12.95 0.27 33.62
CA VAL A 170 -12.69 0.94 34.90
C VAL A 170 -13.92 1.73 35.35
N GLN A 171 -14.71 2.28 34.42
CA GLN A 171 -16.01 2.91 34.73
C GLN A 171 -17.08 1.89 35.15
N MET A 172 -17.25 0.77 34.44
CA MET A 172 -18.28 -0.23 34.81
C MET A 172 -17.97 -1.01 36.09
N SER A 173 -16.71 -1.05 36.54
CA SER A 173 -16.34 -1.63 37.85
C SER A 173 -16.50 -0.64 39.01
N LYS A 174 -16.72 0.66 38.74
CA LYS A 174 -16.89 1.68 39.76
C LYS A 174 -18.33 2.18 39.91
N GLU A 175 -19.22 1.89 38.96
CA GLU A 175 -20.57 2.49 38.89
C GLU A 175 -21.76 1.56 39.23
N SER A 176 -21.57 0.29 39.60
CA SER A 176 -22.63 -0.45 40.30
C SER A 176 -22.13 -1.18 41.55
N PRO A 177 -21.86 -0.45 42.64
CA PRO A 177 -22.27 -0.86 43.97
C PRO A 177 -23.77 -0.54 44.16
N VAL A 178 -24.56 -1.59 44.39
CA VAL A 178 -25.72 -1.74 45.31
C VAL A 178 -26.53 -2.95 44.83
#